data_AF-A0A5N4DWM7-F1
#
_entry.id   AF-A0A5N4DWM7-F1
#
_cell.length_a   1.000
_cell.length_b   1.000
_cell.length_c   1.000
_cell.angle_alpha   90.00
_cell.angle_beta   90.00
_cell.angle_gamma   90.00
#
_symmetry.space_group_name_H-M   'P 1'
#
loop_
_entity.id
_entity.type
_entity.pdbx_description
1 polymer ?
#
loop_
_entity_poly.entity_id
_entity_poly.type
_entity_poly.pdbx_seq_one_letter_code
_entity_poly.pdbx_strand_id
1 'polypeptide(L)'
;MGLEGNSETNDCKSLITDIMAELCRHLPAKLCVPPDLDSPPGRWPQLLRELCGIPVPTLFCPRTVLEVLTVFRKIGACCCRVSGQVTASWERRHQQWVDRSLRSRQRRNYLRMASSVKVLSPVLYLILLLIALELVNIHTIGGKNTSEYQQYLRFLKSVLQYTENLAASTSQDQNKWDEAVSLTHAALLKMWTFSEKKQMLIHLAKKPTSKVIQ
;
A
#
# COMPACT_ATOMS: atom_id res chain seq x y z
N MET A 1 3.69 6.38 -30.41
CA MET A 1 3.39 5.24 -29.51
C MET A 1 3.51 5.70 -28.07
N GLY A 2 2.39 6.04 -27.42
CA GLY A 2 2.42 6.62 -26.06
C GLY A 2 1.07 6.74 -25.37
N LEU A 3 0.04 6.00 -25.82
CA LEU A 3 -1.32 6.12 -25.27
C LEU A 3 -1.63 5.03 -24.23
N GLU A 4 -1.19 3.78 -24.44
CA GLU A 4 -1.51 2.67 -23.53
C GLU A 4 -0.88 2.80 -22.14
N GLY A 5 0.41 3.19 -22.06
CA GLY A 5 1.08 3.39 -20.77
C GLY A 5 0.50 4.55 -19.93
N ASN A 6 -0.14 5.52 -20.58
CA ASN A 6 -0.83 6.61 -19.87
C ASN A 6 -2.22 6.19 -19.39
N SER A 7 -2.94 5.33 -20.13
CA SER A 7 -4.24 4.81 -19.72
C SER A 7 -4.13 4.00 -18.43
N GLU A 8 -3.26 2.97 -18.41
CA GLU A 8 -3.13 2.09 -17.25
C GLU A 8 -2.62 2.82 -16.00
N THR A 9 -1.71 3.79 -16.19
CA THR A 9 -1.24 4.68 -15.11
C THR A 9 -2.37 5.52 -14.54
N ASN A 10 -3.27 6.03 -15.39
CA ASN A 10 -4.43 6.81 -14.94
C ASN A 10 -5.49 5.94 -14.25
N ASP A 11 -5.73 4.73 -14.77
CA ASP A 11 -6.63 3.75 -14.14
C ASP A 11 -6.12 3.39 -12.74
N CYS A 12 -4.81 3.17 -12.59
CA CYS A 12 -4.18 2.98 -11.28
C CYS A 12 -4.41 4.18 -10.35
N LYS A 13 -4.21 5.42 -10.83
CA LYS A 13 -4.42 6.62 -10.02
C LYS A 13 -5.87 6.76 -9.55
N SER A 14 -6.85 6.45 -10.41
CA SER A 14 -8.26 6.44 -10.04
C SER A 14 -8.51 5.42 -8.93
N LEU A 15 -8.11 4.15 -9.13
CA LEU A 15 -8.29 3.10 -8.14
C LEU A 15 -7.60 3.42 -6.81
N ILE A 16 -6.41 4.01 -6.85
CA ILE A 16 -5.70 4.48 -5.65
C ILE A 16 -6.56 5.49 -4.91
N THR A 17 -7.07 6.50 -5.61
CA THR A 17 -7.96 7.53 -5.04
C THR A 17 -9.19 6.92 -4.40
N ASP A 18 -9.85 5.98 -5.09
CA ASP A 18 -11.09 5.35 -4.63
C ASP A 18 -10.87 4.46 -3.40
N ILE A 19 -9.85 3.60 -3.42
CA ILE A 19 -9.49 2.76 -2.26
C ILE A 19 -9.09 3.65 -1.08
N MET A 20 -8.32 4.72 -1.33
CA MET A 20 -7.90 5.63 -0.27
C MET A 20 -9.08 6.37 0.35
N ALA A 21 -10.01 6.86 -0.47
CA ALA A 21 -11.23 7.50 0.01
C ALA A 21 -12.05 6.53 0.88
N GLU A 22 -12.13 5.26 0.49
CA GLU A 22 -12.79 4.22 1.30
C GLU A 22 -12.06 3.99 2.63
N LEU A 23 -10.76 3.72 2.62
CA LEU A 23 -9.99 3.48 3.85
C LEU A 23 -10.00 4.69 4.79
N CYS A 24 -9.99 5.92 4.26
CA CYS A 24 -10.03 7.13 5.06
C CYS A 24 -11.33 7.30 5.86
N ARG A 25 -12.45 6.72 5.40
CA ARG A 25 -13.74 6.72 6.16
C ARG A 25 -13.65 5.96 7.48
N HIS A 26 -12.64 5.11 7.60
CA HIS A 26 -12.41 4.30 8.80
C HIS A 26 -11.29 4.85 9.70
N LEU A 27 -10.72 6.01 9.37
CA LEU A 27 -9.79 6.67 10.28
C LEU A 27 -10.50 7.01 11.60
N PRO A 28 -9.82 6.87 12.75
CA PRO A 28 -10.32 7.36 14.02
C PRO A 28 -10.71 8.84 13.90
N ALA A 29 -11.81 9.27 14.53
CA ALA A 29 -12.34 10.64 14.41
C ALA A 29 -11.29 11.75 14.68
N LYS A 30 -10.32 11.48 15.56
CA LYS A 30 -9.19 12.35 15.87
C LYS A 30 -8.21 12.57 14.69
N LEU A 31 -8.27 11.72 13.67
CA LEU A 31 -7.40 11.69 12.48
C LEU A 31 -8.16 12.03 11.18
N CYS A 32 -9.43 12.42 11.26
CA CYS A 32 -10.38 12.49 10.13
C CYS A 32 -10.15 13.59 9.08
N VAL A 33 -9.01 14.28 9.05
CA VAL A 33 -8.74 15.21 7.95
C VAL A 33 -8.03 14.44 6.82
N PRO A 34 -8.67 14.23 5.66
CA PRO A 34 -8.07 13.48 4.57
C PRO A 34 -6.76 14.16 4.14
N PRO A 35 -5.65 13.41 4.04
CA PRO A 35 -4.43 13.93 3.44
C PRO A 35 -4.69 14.27 1.96
N ASP A 36 -4.19 15.43 1.54
CA ASP A 36 -4.21 15.84 0.13
C ASP A 36 -3.42 14.83 -0.72
N LEU A 37 -4.09 14.32 -1.76
CA LEU A 37 -3.58 13.27 -2.63
C LEU A 37 -2.53 13.80 -3.61
N ASP A 38 -2.59 15.10 -3.91
CA ASP A 38 -1.74 15.77 -4.90
C ASP A 38 -0.38 16.21 -4.32
N SER A 39 -0.11 15.98 -3.02
CA SER A 39 1.19 16.25 -2.40
C SER A 39 1.62 15.25 -1.32
N PRO A 40 2.04 14.03 -1.70
CA PRO A 40 2.99 13.27 -0.89
C PRO A 40 4.32 14.06 -0.85
N PRO A 41 4.85 14.46 0.32
CA PRO A 41 4.87 13.67 1.55
C PRO A 41 4.22 14.34 2.78
N GLY A 42 3.42 15.41 2.63
CA GLY A 42 3.16 16.34 3.73
C GLY A 42 2.53 15.76 5.00
N ARG A 43 1.57 14.82 4.87
CA ARG A 43 0.77 14.34 6.02
C ARG A 43 0.70 12.82 6.19
N TRP A 44 1.04 12.05 5.15
CA TRP A 44 1.03 10.58 5.19
C TRP A 44 1.91 9.97 6.28
N PRO A 45 3.17 10.43 6.46
CA PRO A 45 4.03 9.88 7.50
C PRO A 45 3.50 10.17 8.92
N GLN A 46 2.83 11.31 9.11
CA GLN A 46 2.22 11.68 10.39
C GLN A 46 1.01 10.78 10.70
N LEU A 47 0.12 10.60 9.73
CA LEU A 47 -1.05 9.72 9.88
C LEU A 47 -0.62 8.27 10.18
N LEU A 48 0.36 7.75 9.44
CA LEU A 48 0.89 6.40 9.69
C LEU A 48 1.52 6.30 11.07
N ARG A 49 2.26 7.32 11.50
CA ARG A 49 2.86 7.38 12.85
C ARG A 49 1.78 7.36 13.94
N GLU A 50 0.71 8.12 13.77
CA GLU A 50 -0.39 8.18 14.72
C GLU A 50 -1.16 6.85 14.80
N LEU A 51 -1.44 6.21 13.66
CA LEU A 51 -2.07 4.88 13.62
C LEU A 51 -1.18 3.83 14.29
N CYS A 52 0.11 3.80 13.96
CA CYS A 52 1.06 2.87 14.56
C CYS A 52 1.32 3.14 16.05
N GLY A 53 1.01 4.34 16.54
CA GLY A 53 1.07 4.71 17.95
C GLY A 53 -0.13 4.25 18.78
N ILE A 54 -1.18 3.73 18.16
CA ILE A 54 -2.35 3.20 18.88
C ILE A 54 -1.94 1.90 19.59
N PRO A 55 -2.12 1.81 20.92
CA PRO A 55 -1.74 0.60 21.65
C PRO A 55 -2.64 -0.56 21.23
N VAL A 56 -2.01 -1.64 20.79
CA VAL A 56 -2.68 -2.91 20.51
C VAL A 56 -2.45 -3.84 21.70
N PRO A 57 -3.50 -4.31 22.39
CA PRO A 57 -3.34 -5.24 23.51
C PRO A 57 -2.57 -6.49 23.07
N THR A 58 -1.50 -6.86 23.77
CA THR A 58 -0.66 -8.02 23.41
C THR A 58 -0.86 -9.22 24.35
N LEU A 59 -1.59 -9.02 25.45
CA LEU A 59 -1.85 -10.06 26.44
C LEU A 59 -2.78 -11.12 25.83
N PHE A 60 -2.38 -12.40 25.87
CA PHE A 60 -3.12 -13.54 25.30
C PHE A 60 -3.38 -13.45 23.78
N CYS A 61 -2.35 -13.14 23.00
CA CYS A 61 -2.47 -13.06 21.54
C CYS A 61 -2.75 -14.44 20.90
N PRO A 62 -3.93 -14.67 20.29
CA PRO A 62 -4.25 -15.95 19.65
C PRO A 62 -3.32 -16.25 18.48
N ARG A 63 -3.14 -17.54 18.14
CA ARG A 63 -2.31 -17.97 17.00
C ARG A 63 -2.71 -17.30 15.68
N THR A 64 -3.99 -17.05 15.48
CA THR A 64 -4.53 -16.38 14.29
C THR A 64 -4.01 -14.94 14.15
N VAL A 65 -3.93 -14.22 15.27
CA VAL A 65 -3.33 -12.87 15.29
C VAL A 65 -1.85 -12.93 14.93
N LEU A 66 -1.10 -13.85 15.52
CA LEU A 66 0.34 -14.00 15.25
C LEU A 66 0.63 -14.35 13.77
N GLU A 67 -0.21 -15.19 13.15
CA GLU A 67 -0.09 -15.53 11.74
C GLU A 67 -0.27 -14.29 10.86
N VAL A 68 -1.31 -13.48 11.11
CA VAL A 68 -1.56 -12.23 10.38
C VAL A 68 -0.43 -11.22 10.59
N LEU A 69 0.02 -11.04 11.84
CA LEU A 69 1.14 -10.13 12.15
C LEU A 69 2.43 -10.53 11.42
N THR A 70 2.68 -11.84 11.25
CA THR A 70 3.82 -12.33 10.48
C THR A 70 3.72 -11.90 9.02
N VAL A 71 2.52 -11.97 8.42
CA VAL A 71 2.29 -11.50 7.06
C VAL A 71 2.47 -9.98 6.97
N PHE A 72 1.92 -9.20 7.89
CA PHE A 72 2.11 -7.73 7.93
C PHE A 72 3.57 -7.33 8.02
N ARG A 73 4.37 -7.98 8.88
CA ARG A 73 5.81 -7.73 8.99
C ARG A 73 6.53 -7.97 7.67
N LYS A 74 6.20 -9.06 6.98
CA LYS A 74 6.79 -9.38 5.66
C LYS A 74 6.41 -8.34 4.60
N ILE A 75 5.14 -7.93 4.56
CA ILE A 75 4.70 -6.88 3.61
C ILE A 75 5.43 -5.57 3.91
N GLY A 76 5.48 -5.14 5.17
CA GLY A 76 6.19 -3.92 5.57
C GLY A 76 7.68 -3.94 5.21
N ALA A 77 8.36 -5.09 5.43
CA ALA A 77 9.75 -5.26 5.01
C ALA A 77 9.91 -5.17 3.49
N CYS A 78 8.99 -5.75 2.71
CA CYS A 78 9.00 -5.63 1.25
C CYS A 78 8.78 -4.18 0.81
N CYS A 79 7.81 -3.46 1.40
CA CYS A 79 7.59 -2.03 1.11
C CYS A 79 8.85 -1.19 1.38
N CYS A 80 9.52 -1.42 2.51
CA CYS A 80 10.77 -0.74 2.83
C CYS A 80 11.86 -1.02 1.78
N ARG A 81 12.00 -2.30 1.38
CA ARG A 81 12.95 -2.71 0.34
C ARG A 81 12.64 -2.05 -1.01
N VAL A 82 11.39 -2.08 -1.47
CA VAL A 82 10.97 -1.43 -2.73
C VAL A 82 11.28 0.07 -2.67
N SER A 83 10.92 0.74 -1.57
CA SER A 83 11.20 2.17 -1.40
C SER A 83 12.70 2.46 -1.51
N GLY A 84 13.55 1.67 -0.84
CA GLY A 84 15.01 1.83 -0.92
C GLY A 84 15.56 1.58 -2.33
N GLN A 85 15.06 0.56 -3.02
CA GLN A 85 15.45 0.26 -4.40
C GLN A 85 15.05 1.35 -5.39
N VAL A 86 13.83 1.89 -5.26
CA VAL A 86 13.31 2.98 -6.09
C VAL A 86 14.11 4.26 -5.84
N THR A 87 14.36 4.62 -4.57
CA THR A 87 15.17 5.81 -4.23
C THR A 87 16.59 5.70 -4.79
N ALA A 88 17.27 4.57 -4.55
CA ALA A 88 18.63 4.38 -5.07
C ALA A 88 18.70 4.39 -6.60
N SER A 89 17.70 3.80 -7.26
CA SER A 89 17.59 3.82 -8.74
C SER A 89 17.31 5.23 -9.26
N TRP A 90 16.45 5.98 -8.57
CA TRP A 90 16.14 7.37 -8.89
C TRP A 90 17.37 8.25 -8.80
N GLU A 91 18.07 8.24 -7.66
CA GLU A 91 19.28 9.02 -7.41
C GLU A 91 20.36 8.72 -8.44
N ARG A 92 20.64 7.44 -8.70
CA ARG A 92 21.66 7.03 -9.67
C ARG A 92 21.35 7.52 -11.09
N ARG A 93 20.10 7.38 -11.54
CA ARG A 93 19.70 7.80 -12.89
C ARG A 93 19.59 9.32 -13.00
N HIS A 94 19.19 10.00 -11.93
CA HIS A 94 19.19 11.45 -11.86
C HIS A 94 20.61 12.01 -12.00
N GLN A 95 21.59 11.43 -11.30
CA GLN A 95 23.00 11.81 -11.43
C GLN A 95 23.49 11.62 -12.88
N GLN A 96 23.24 10.45 -13.48
CA GLN A 96 23.61 10.19 -14.89
C GLN A 96 22.93 11.16 -15.88
N TRP A 97 21.72 11.62 -15.57
CA TRP A 97 21.02 12.63 -16.36
C TRP A 97 21.71 13.99 -16.27
N VAL A 98 22.04 14.44 -15.06
CA VAL A 98 22.78 15.69 -14.80
C VAL A 98 24.14 15.67 -15.50
N ASP A 99 24.87 14.56 -15.41
CA ASP A 99 26.18 14.36 -16.05
C ASP A 99 26.09 14.18 -17.58
N ARG A 100 24.89 14.26 -18.16
CA ARG A 100 24.59 14.05 -19.59
C ARG A 100 25.10 12.71 -20.15
N SER A 101 25.34 11.73 -19.27
CA SER A 101 25.95 10.44 -19.62
C SER A 101 24.93 9.40 -20.10
N LEU A 102 23.63 9.69 -20.01
CA LEU A 102 22.56 8.81 -20.49
C LEU A 102 22.45 8.82 -22.02
N ARG A 103 22.57 7.63 -22.62
CA ARG A 103 22.24 7.38 -24.04
C ARG A 103 20.73 7.47 -24.28
N SER A 104 20.30 7.70 -25.52
CA SER A 104 18.88 7.84 -25.88
C SER A 104 17.95 6.75 -25.30
N ARG A 105 18.33 5.46 -25.42
CA ARG A 105 17.58 4.35 -24.82
C ARG A 105 17.47 4.46 -23.29
N GLN A 106 18.54 4.87 -22.62
CA GLN A 106 18.56 5.02 -21.15
C GLN A 106 17.74 6.23 -20.70
N ARG A 107 17.69 7.31 -21.49
CA ARG A 107 16.79 8.45 -21.26
C ARG A 107 15.33 8.02 -21.34
N ARG A 108 14.95 7.23 -22.36
CA ARG A 108 13.59 6.68 -22.47
C ARG A 108 13.23 5.81 -21.26
N ASN A 109 14.15 4.96 -20.81
CA ASN A 109 13.94 4.15 -19.60
C ASN A 109 13.80 4.99 -18.33
N TYR A 110 14.57 6.07 -18.21
CA TYR A 110 14.47 7.01 -17.09
C TYR A 110 13.09 7.69 -17.05
N LEU A 111 12.58 8.14 -18.20
CA LEU A 111 11.23 8.73 -18.27
C LEU A 111 10.14 7.72 -17.89
N ARG A 112 10.27 6.45 -18.31
CA ARG A 112 9.35 5.37 -17.89
C ARG A 112 9.41 5.11 -16.39
N MET A 113 10.61 5.06 -15.82
CA MET A 113 10.79 4.95 -14.37
C MET A 113 10.10 6.11 -13.66
N ALA A 114 10.28 7.35 -14.13
CA ALA A 114 9.65 8.52 -13.56
C ALA A 114 8.12 8.49 -13.63
N SER A 115 7.52 7.98 -14.70
CA SER A 115 6.07 7.76 -14.75
C SER A 115 5.63 6.68 -13.79
N SER A 116 6.33 5.54 -13.71
CA SER A 116 5.97 4.44 -12.82
C SER A 116 6.09 4.83 -11.35
N VAL A 117 7.13 5.58 -10.96
CA VAL A 117 7.33 6.05 -9.57
C VAL A 117 6.16 6.89 -9.07
N LYS A 118 5.53 7.69 -9.95
CA LYS A 118 4.32 8.46 -9.61
C LYS A 118 3.12 7.59 -9.24
N VAL A 119 3.11 6.31 -9.63
CA VAL A 119 2.09 5.33 -9.23
C VAL A 119 2.56 4.51 -8.03
N LEU A 120 3.81 4.05 -8.06
CA LEU A 120 4.35 3.17 -7.02
C LEU A 120 4.40 3.86 -5.66
N SER A 121 4.77 5.14 -5.58
CA SER A 121 4.86 5.84 -4.30
C SER A 121 3.49 5.91 -3.59
N PRO A 122 2.40 6.39 -4.22
CA PRO A 122 1.07 6.34 -3.61
C PRO A 122 0.61 4.93 -3.22
N VAL A 123 0.92 3.90 -4.03
CA VAL A 123 0.53 2.52 -3.70
C VAL A 123 1.25 1.97 -2.48
N LEU A 124 2.54 2.30 -2.31
CA LEU A 124 3.25 1.93 -1.08
C LEU A 124 2.61 2.59 0.14
N TYR A 125 2.23 3.87 0.06
CA TYR A 125 1.50 4.53 1.14
C TYR A 125 0.14 3.89 1.40
N LEU A 126 -0.61 3.55 0.33
CA LEU A 126 -1.88 2.86 0.44
C LEU A 126 -1.74 1.50 1.15
N ILE A 127 -0.73 0.71 0.82
CA ILE A 127 -0.45 -0.57 1.50
C ILE A 127 -0.12 -0.36 2.97
N LEU A 128 0.72 0.64 3.28
CA LEU A 128 1.08 0.95 4.66
C LEU A 128 -0.14 1.40 5.45
N LEU A 129 -1.03 2.21 4.86
CA LEU A 129 -2.29 2.62 5.46
C LEU A 129 -3.18 1.41 5.73
N LEU A 130 -3.36 0.55 4.73
CA LEU A 130 -4.13 -0.68 4.84
C LEU A 130 -3.63 -1.54 6.02
N ILE A 131 -2.32 -1.78 6.09
CA ILE A 131 -1.74 -2.60 7.17
C ILE A 131 -1.92 -1.92 8.52
N ALA A 132 -1.70 -0.61 8.62
CA ALA A 132 -1.85 0.13 9.88
C ALA A 132 -3.29 0.07 10.39
N LEU A 133 -4.27 0.29 9.51
CA LEU A 133 -5.69 0.20 9.83
C LEU A 133 -6.10 -1.21 10.26
N GLU A 134 -5.61 -2.24 9.59
CA GLU A 134 -5.88 -3.63 9.94
C GLU A 134 -5.18 -4.04 11.25
N LEU A 135 -3.97 -3.53 11.50
CA LEU A 135 -3.21 -3.77 12.73
C LEU A 135 -3.93 -3.21 13.96
N VAL A 136 -4.49 -2.00 13.86
CA VAL A 136 -5.28 -1.38 14.94
C VAL A 136 -6.53 -2.20 15.26
N ASN A 137 -7.07 -2.91 14.27
CA ASN A 137 -8.27 -3.74 14.40
C ASN A 137 -7.94 -5.23 14.48
N ILE A 138 -6.69 -5.62 14.76
CA ILE A 138 -6.25 -7.01 14.62
C ILE A 138 -7.05 -8.00 15.47
N HIS A 139 -7.57 -7.57 16.63
CA HIS A 139 -8.35 -8.41 17.53
C HIS A 139 -9.78 -8.68 17.07
N THR A 140 -10.29 -7.95 16.06
CA THR A 140 -11.59 -8.25 15.45
C THR A 140 -11.57 -9.55 14.66
N ILE A 141 -10.37 -10.13 14.44
CA ILE A 141 -10.20 -11.42 13.78
C ILE A 141 -10.93 -12.56 14.49
N GLY A 142 -11.13 -12.47 15.82
CA GLY A 142 -11.92 -13.44 16.57
C GLY A 142 -13.40 -13.48 16.17
N GLY A 143 -13.90 -12.44 15.50
CA GLY A 143 -15.24 -12.41 14.94
C GLY A 143 -15.39 -13.09 13.58
N LYS A 144 -14.28 -13.50 12.93
CA LYS A 144 -14.33 -14.21 11.65
C LYS A 144 -14.51 -15.71 11.87
N ASN A 145 -15.38 -16.32 11.08
CA ASN A 145 -15.43 -17.79 10.98
C ASN A 145 -14.20 -18.33 10.21
N THR A 146 -14.01 -19.65 10.22
CA THR A 146 -12.86 -20.31 9.59
C THR A 146 -12.72 -19.97 8.10
N SER A 147 -13.83 -19.92 7.35
CA SER A 147 -13.81 -19.60 5.92
C SER A 147 -13.41 -18.14 5.67
N GLU A 148 -13.99 -17.21 6.42
CA GLU A 148 -13.67 -15.78 6.36
C GLU A 148 -12.22 -15.49 6.73
N TYR A 149 -11.70 -16.17 7.76
CA TYR A 149 -10.30 -16.09 8.15
C TYR A 149 -9.37 -16.55 7.02
N GLN A 150 -9.68 -17.69 6.39
CA GLN A 150 -8.89 -18.20 5.27
C GLN A 150 -8.96 -17.30 4.03
N GLN A 151 -10.12 -16.69 3.74
CA GLN A 151 -10.27 -15.70 2.67
C GLN A 151 -9.42 -14.46 2.96
N TYR A 152 -9.47 -13.95 4.20
CA TYR A 152 -8.67 -12.83 4.64
C TYR A 152 -7.15 -13.10 4.55
N LEU A 153 -6.69 -14.25 5.01
CA LEU A 153 -5.28 -14.65 4.87
C LEU A 153 -4.86 -14.77 3.40
N ARG A 154 -5.70 -15.33 2.53
CA ARG A 154 -5.41 -15.42 1.09
C ARG A 154 -5.28 -14.03 0.47
N PHE A 155 -6.12 -13.09 0.88
CA PHE A 155 -6.01 -11.70 0.48
C PHE A 155 -4.66 -11.10 0.91
N LEU A 156 -4.30 -11.21 2.20
CA LEU A 156 -3.02 -10.68 2.69
C LEU A 156 -1.80 -11.32 2.01
N LYS A 157 -1.83 -12.64 1.77
CA LYS A 157 -0.79 -13.33 1.01
C LYS A 157 -0.69 -12.84 -0.43
N SER A 158 -1.80 -12.45 -1.05
CA SER A 158 -1.78 -11.85 -2.38
C SER A 158 -1.14 -10.45 -2.40
N VAL A 159 -1.36 -9.65 -1.35
CA VAL A 159 -0.69 -8.35 -1.16
C VAL A 159 0.80 -8.57 -0.93
N LEU A 160 1.18 -9.55 -0.10
CA LEU A 160 2.59 -9.93 0.10
C LEU A 160 3.25 -10.32 -1.22
N GLN A 161 2.65 -11.25 -1.95
CA GLN A 161 3.17 -11.70 -3.25
C GLN A 161 3.35 -10.52 -4.22
N TYR A 162 2.39 -9.59 -4.25
CA TYR A 162 2.53 -8.37 -5.03
C TYR A 162 3.75 -7.54 -4.62
N THR A 163 3.94 -7.29 -3.31
CA THR A 163 5.10 -6.52 -2.83
C THR A 163 6.44 -7.21 -3.06
N GLU A 164 6.48 -8.56 -3.00
CA GLU A 164 7.66 -9.35 -3.35
C GLU A 164 7.99 -9.24 -4.85
N ASN A 165 6.98 -9.35 -5.72
CA ASN A 165 7.13 -9.18 -7.16
C ASN A 165 7.58 -7.76 -7.51
N LEU A 166 7.03 -6.76 -6.82
CA LEU A 166 7.44 -5.37 -7.00
C LEU A 166 8.91 -5.17 -6.62
N ALA A 167 9.39 -5.79 -5.54
CA ALA A 167 10.78 -5.75 -5.11
C ALA A 167 11.75 -6.49 -6.06
N ALA A 168 11.24 -7.44 -6.85
CA ALA A 168 11.98 -8.06 -7.94
C ALA A 168 12.06 -7.12 -9.15
N SER A 169 10.92 -6.56 -9.58
CA SER A 169 10.82 -5.68 -10.76
C SER A 169 11.52 -4.33 -10.61
N THR A 170 11.68 -3.84 -9.37
CA THR A 170 12.35 -2.56 -9.05
C THR A 170 13.81 -2.69 -8.64
N SER A 171 14.38 -3.90 -8.70
CA SER A 171 15.82 -4.09 -8.44
C SER A 171 16.69 -3.36 -9.46
N GLN A 172 17.89 -2.93 -9.06
CA GLN A 172 18.73 -2.01 -9.84
C GLN A 172 19.11 -2.53 -11.25
N ASP A 173 19.16 -3.84 -11.41
CA ASP A 173 19.55 -4.50 -12.66
C ASP A 173 18.35 -4.79 -13.58
N GLN A 174 17.13 -4.67 -13.06
CA GLN A 174 15.88 -4.94 -13.79
C GLN A 174 15.30 -3.62 -14.32
N ASN A 175 15.06 -3.51 -15.62
CA ASN A 175 14.37 -2.35 -16.23
C ASN A 175 12.88 -2.67 -16.47
N LYS A 176 12.20 -3.22 -15.45
CA LYS A 176 10.84 -3.77 -15.55
C LYS A 176 9.76 -2.82 -14.99
N TRP A 177 9.88 -1.54 -15.31
CA TRP A 177 8.99 -0.49 -14.80
C TRP A 177 7.56 -0.58 -15.33
N ASP A 178 7.40 -1.06 -16.57
CA ASP A 178 6.08 -1.29 -17.19
C ASP A 178 5.38 -2.49 -16.51
N GLU A 179 6.10 -3.60 -16.30
CA GLU A 179 5.60 -4.79 -15.56
C GLU A 179 5.21 -4.44 -14.11
N ALA A 180 5.97 -3.55 -13.45
CA ALA A 180 5.63 -3.06 -12.12
C ALA A 180 4.29 -2.31 -12.08
N VAL A 181 3.94 -1.55 -13.12
CA VAL A 181 2.65 -0.84 -13.22
C VAL A 181 1.52 -1.84 -13.44
N SER A 182 1.67 -2.80 -14.35
CA SER A 182 0.62 -3.79 -14.59
C SER A 182 0.36 -4.70 -13.38
N LEU A 183 1.42 -5.10 -12.65
CA LEU A 183 1.29 -5.79 -11.36
C LEU A 183 0.52 -4.94 -10.34
N THR A 184 0.76 -3.63 -10.35
CA THR A 184 0.11 -2.68 -9.46
C THR A 184 -1.38 -2.55 -9.75
N HIS A 185 -1.76 -2.42 -11.03
CA HIS A 185 -3.15 -2.38 -11.44
C HIS A 185 -3.93 -3.63 -10.96
N ALA A 186 -3.36 -4.82 -11.19
CA ALA A 186 -3.97 -6.08 -10.77
C ALA A 186 -4.11 -6.20 -9.23
N ALA A 187 -3.15 -5.67 -8.48
CA ALA A 187 -3.21 -5.65 -7.02
C ALA A 187 -4.28 -4.67 -6.51
N LEU A 188 -4.39 -3.48 -7.13
CA LEU A 188 -5.39 -2.47 -6.78
C LEU A 188 -6.81 -2.99 -7.00
N LEU A 189 -7.09 -3.67 -8.12
CA LEU A 189 -8.40 -4.28 -8.37
C LEU A 189 -8.79 -5.29 -7.28
N LYS A 190 -7.82 -6.08 -6.78
CA LYS A 190 -8.06 -7.03 -5.69
C LYS A 190 -8.31 -6.31 -4.36
N MET A 191 -7.53 -5.28 -4.05
CA MET A 191 -7.73 -4.44 -2.85
C MET A 191 -9.10 -3.77 -2.86
N TRP A 192 -9.48 -3.15 -3.99
CA TRP A 192 -10.78 -2.55 -4.19
C TRP A 192 -11.92 -3.56 -4.00
N THR A 193 -11.88 -4.69 -4.71
CA THR A 193 -12.90 -5.75 -4.61
C THR A 193 -13.06 -6.25 -3.17
N PHE A 194 -11.95 -6.42 -2.44
CA PHE A 194 -11.97 -6.89 -1.05
C PHE A 194 -12.53 -5.82 -0.09
N SER A 195 -12.26 -4.55 -0.38
CA SER A 195 -12.81 -3.40 0.34
C SER A 195 -14.32 -3.27 0.12
N GLU A 196 -14.79 -3.30 -1.13
CA GLU A 196 -16.22 -3.21 -1.48
C GLU A 196 -17.05 -4.31 -0.82
N LYS A 197 -16.50 -5.53 -0.76
CA LYS A 197 -17.15 -6.67 -0.08
C LYS A 197 -17.12 -6.57 1.45
N LYS A 198 -16.55 -5.49 2.01
CA LYS A 198 -16.41 -5.25 3.46
C LYS A 198 -15.72 -6.39 4.20
N GLN A 199 -14.72 -7.04 3.57
CA GLN A 199 -14.10 -8.26 4.11
C GLN A 199 -12.89 -7.99 5.01
N MET A 200 -12.39 -6.75 5.06
CA MET A 200 -11.28 -6.33 5.94
C MET A 200 -11.67 -6.28 7.42
N LEU A 201 -10.69 -6.36 8.32
CA LEU A 201 -10.91 -6.32 9.78
C LEU A 201 -11.49 -4.99 10.22
N ILE A 202 -11.12 -3.90 9.57
CA ILE A 202 -11.63 -2.57 9.89
C ILE A 202 -13.14 -2.41 9.66
N HIS A 203 -13.73 -3.18 8.74
CA HIS A 203 -15.18 -3.19 8.53
C HIS A 203 -15.93 -3.94 9.63
N LEU A 204 -15.27 -4.87 10.33
CA LEU A 204 -15.82 -5.62 11.46
C LEU A 204 -15.69 -4.87 12.78
N ALA A 205 -14.85 -3.83 12.82
CA ALA A 205 -14.68 -3.00 14.00
C ALA A 205 -16.00 -2.29 14.32
N LYS A 206 -16.56 -2.54 15.50
CA LYS A 206 -17.70 -1.78 15.99
C LYS A 206 -17.28 -0.32 16.10
N LYS A 207 -17.99 0.59 15.43
CA LYS A 207 -17.87 2.03 15.73
C LYS A 207 -18.11 2.18 17.24
N PRO A 208 -17.26 2.90 17.99
CA PRO A 208 -17.50 3.11 19.40
C PRO A 208 -18.89 3.74 19.50
N THR A 209 -19.83 3.03 20.10
CA THR A 209 -21.10 3.61 20.52
C THR A 209 -20.72 4.76 21.42
N SER A 210 -21.03 5.98 20.98
CA SER A 210 -21.00 7.17 21.84
C SER A 210 -21.78 6.79 23.09
N LYS A 211 -21.07 6.50 24.18
CA LYS A 211 -21.70 6.36 25.48
C LYS A 211 -22.23 7.76 25.78
N VAL A 212 -23.54 7.93 25.58
CA VAL A 212 -24.29 9.03 26.16
C VAL A 212 -24.04 8.93 27.66
N ILE A 213 -23.25 9.87 28.19
CA ILE A 213 -23.10 10.04 29.62
C ILE A 213 -24.43 10.66 30.07
N GLN A 214 -25.22 9.88 30.82
CA GLN A 214 -26.31 10.38 31.65
C GLN A 214 -25.72 11.07 32.89
#